data_AF-A0A2E6LHP5-F1
#
_entry.id   AF-A0A2E6LHP5-F1
#
_cell.length_a   1.000
_cell.length_b   1.000
_cell.length_c   1.000
_cell.angle_alpha   90.00
_cell.angle_beta   90.00
_cell.angle_gamma   90.00
#
_symmetry.space_group_name_H-M   'P 1'
#
loop_
_entity.id
_entity.type
_entity.pdbx_description
1 polymer ?
#
loop_
_entity_poly.entity_id
_entity_poly.type
_entity_poly.pdbx_seq_one_letter_code
_entity_poly.pdbx_strand_id
1 'polypeptide(L)' 'MNMKFIIIFFFIFLFSCTKKEECIIIEDKYESNGSFYFYFLNNTINNNNSLDVDPLGTGKVSKEIYDSYKIGEKYCF' A
#
# COMPACT_ATOMS: atom_id res chain seq x y z
N MET A 1 24.26 36.75 15.02
CA MET A 1 23.54 35.47 14.92
C MET A 1 23.74 34.95 13.50
N ASN A 2 24.55 33.91 13.34
CA ASN A 2 25.13 33.53 12.05
C ASN A 2 24.04 32.96 11.12
N MET A 3 23.75 33.65 10.00
CA MET A 3 22.75 33.28 8.98
C MET A 3 22.87 31.85 8.43
N LYS A 4 24.00 31.16 8.67
CA LYS A 4 24.22 29.76 8.32
C LYS A 4 23.29 28.78 9.05
N PHE A 5 22.85 29.10 10.27
CA PHE A 5 22.00 28.17 11.05
C PHE A 5 20.54 28.13 10.58
N ILE A 6 20.07 29.19 9.91
CA ILE A 6 18.67 29.27 9.46
C ILE A 6 18.39 28.32 8.29
N ILE A 7 19.39 28.07 7.43
CA ILE A 7 19.26 27.21 6.24
C ILE A 7 19.11 25.73 6.63
N ILE A 8 19.74 25.30 7.72
CA ILE A 8 19.68 23.91 8.21
C ILE A 8 18.27 23.54 8.70
N PHE A 9 17.53 24.49 9.28
CA PHE A 9 16.20 24.22 9.83
C PHE A 9 15.14 24.01 8.73
N PHE A 10 15.34 24.57 7.54
CA PHE A 10 14.38 24.47 6.43
C PHE A 10 14.36 23.08 5.76
N PHE A 11 15.43 22.30 5.88
CA PHE A 11 15.53 20.96 5.27
C PHE A 11 14.77 19.87 6.02
N ILE A 12 14.41 20.07 7.30
CA ILE A 12 13.77 19.04 8.13
C ILE A 12 12.28 18.89 7.80
N PHE A 13 11.63 19.92 7.24
CA PHE A 13 10.19 19.90 6.94
C PHE A 13 9.82 19.15 5.65
N LEU A 14 10.78 18.83 4.78
CA LEU A 14 10.50 18.18 3.49
C LEU A 14 10.31 16.65 3.57
N PHE A 15 10.63 16.02 4.70
CA PHE A 15 10.55 14.55 4.85
C PHE A 15 9.30 14.03 5.55
N SER A 16 8.40 14.89 6.04
CA SER A 16 7.25 14.44 6.83
C SER A 16 5.98 14.17 6.00
N CYS A 17 6.13 13.68 4.77
CA CYS A 17 5.01 13.08 4.05
C CYS A 17 4.76 11.67 4.61
N THR A 18 4.08 11.60 5.76
CA THR A 18 3.48 10.34 6.23
C THR A 18 2.29 10.04 5.33
N LYS A 19 2.53 9.37 4.20
CA LYS A 19 1.45 8.69 3.49
C LYS A 19 0.82 7.75 4.50
N LYS A 20 -0.50 7.85 4.63
CA LYS A 20 -1.26 6.96 5.51
C LYS A 20 -1.22 5.59 4.83
N GLU A 21 -0.30 4.75 5.27
CA GLU A 21 -0.22 3.36 4.79
C GLU A 21 -1.52 2.67 5.19
N GLU A 22 -2.25 2.22 4.18
CA GLU A 22 -3.45 1.44 4.42
C GLU A 22 -3.10 -0.02 4.27
N CYS A 23 -3.51 -0.81 5.26
CA CYS A 23 -3.15 -2.21 5.32
C CYS A 23 -4.40 -3.07 5.36
N ILE A 24 -4.41 -4.13 4.56
CA ILE A 24 -5.50 -5.08 4.42
C ILE A 24 -4.99 -6.50 4.59
N ILE A 25 -5.86 -7.41 5.05
CA ILE A 25 -5.50 -8.83 5.19
C ILE A 25 -5.79 -9.54 3.87
N ILE A 26 -4.81 -10.30 3.38
CA ILE A 26 -4.97 -11.16 2.21
C ILE A 26 -5.80 -12.37 2.62
N GLU A 27 -7.01 -12.48 2.10
CA GLU A 27 -7.93 -13.57 2.41
C GLU A 27 -7.75 -14.75 1.47
N ASP A 28 -7.42 -14.47 0.21
CA ASP A 28 -7.10 -15.50 -0.76
C ASP A 28 -6.16 -14.97 -1.85
N LYS A 29 -5.62 -15.89 -2.65
CA LYS A 29 -4.66 -15.63 -3.71
C LYS A 29 -5.04 -16.43 -4.96
N TYR A 30 -5.10 -15.77 -6.11
CA TYR A 30 -5.34 -16.48 -7.38
C TYR A 30 -4.46 -15.96 -8.52
N GLU A 31 -4.14 -16.87 -9.42
CA GLU A 31 -3.42 -16.61 -10.66
C GLU A 31 -4.36 -16.81 -11.85
N SER A 32 -4.35 -15.89 -12.79
CA SER A 32 -5.12 -16.00 -14.03
C SER A 32 -4.38 -15.35 -15.18
N ASN A 33 -4.16 -16.11 -16.27
CA ASN A 33 -3.49 -15.65 -17.49
C ASN A 33 -2.14 -14.93 -17.23
N GLY A 34 -1.32 -15.44 -16.31
CA GLY A 34 -0.03 -14.85 -15.93
C GLY A 34 -0.13 -13.54 -15.12
N SER A 35 -1.33 -13.19 -14.66
CA SER A 35 -1.57 -12.10 -13.71
C SER A 35 -1.86 -12.68 -12.33
N PHE A 36 -1.41 -11.96 -11.30
CA PHE A 36 -1.45 -12.40 -9.90
C PHE A 36 -2.33 -11.44 -9.10
N TYR A 37 -3.20 -12.00 -8.27
CA TYR A 37 -4.21 -11.23 -7.56
C TYR A 37 -4.30 -11.64 -6.10
N PHE A 38 -4.51 -10.65 -5.24
CA PHE A 38 -4.95 -10.84 -3.87
C PHE A 38 -6.45 -10.59 -3.79
N TYR A 39 -7.14 -11.45 -3.06
CA TYR A 39 -8.54 -11.26 -2.68
C TYR A 39 -8.61 -10.75 -1.25
N PHE A 40 -9.44 -9.74 -1.04
CA PHE A 40 -9.65 -9.10 0.25
C PHE A 40 -11.14 -9.09 0.58
N LEU A 41 -11.51 -9.39 1.83
CA LEU A 41 -12.90 -9.30 2.27
C LEU A 41 -13.35 -7.84 2.35
N ASN A 42 -14.49 -7.55 1.73
CA ASN A 42 -15.10 -6.22 1.54
C ASN A 42 -15.49 -5.46 2.84
N ASN A 43 -15.04 -5.90 4.02
CA ASN A 43 -15.42 -5.24 5.27
C ASN A 43 -14.65 -3.96 5.59
N THR A 44 -13.61 -3.62 4.82
CA THR A 44 -12.73 -2.48 5.15
C THR A 44 -12.37 -1.58 3.97
N ILE A 45 -12.80 -1.90 2.74
CA ILE A 45 -12.57 -1.04 1.58
C ILE A 45 -13.61 0.09 1.63
N ASN A 46 -13.37 1.05 2.53
CA ASN A 46 -14.05 2.33 2.43
C ASN A 46 -13.74 2.92 1.05
N ASN A 47 -14.80 3.29 0.33
CA ASN A 47 -14.86 3.79 -1.06
C ASN A 47 -13.97 5.01 -1.42
N ASN A 48 -12.92 5.32 -0.66
CA ASN A 48 -12.15 6.56 -0.77
C ASN A 48 -10.66 6.36 -1.08
N ASN A 49 -10.15 5.14 -1.24
CA ASN A 49 -8.71 4.93 -1.33
C ASN A 49 -8.23 4.35 -2.65
N SER A 50 -7.08 4.87 -3.04
CA SER A 50 -6.46 4.93 -4.37
C SER A 50 -5.91 3.61 -4.89
N LEU A 51 -6.38 2.49 -4.35
CA LEU A 51 -6.16 1.21 -4.97
C LEU A 51 -7.20 1.05 -6.09
N ASP A 52 -6.73 0.66 -7.28
CA ASP A 52 -7.58 -0.03 -8.25
C ASP A 52 -7.95 -1.43 -7.69
N VAL A 53 -8.62 -1.47 -6.53
CA VAL A 53 -9.32 -2.67 -6.12
C VAL A 53 -10.55 -2.73 -6.99
N ASP A 54 -10.65 -3.79 -7.79
CA ASP A 54 -11.87 -4.11 -8.50
C ASP A 54 -13.04 -4.10 -7.48
N PRO A 55 -14.26 -3.64 -7.82
CA PRO A 55 -15.44 -3.77 -6.96
C PRO A 55 -15.66 -5.17 -6.35
N LEU A 56 -15.01 -6.21 -6.88
CA LEU A 56 -14.96 -7.56 -6.31
C LEU A 56 -14.02 -7.74 -5.09
N GLY A 57 -13.28 -6.71 -4.67
CA GLY A 57 -12.33 -6.80 -3.55
C GLY A 57 -10.98 -7.42 -3.95
N THR A 58 -10.60 -7.34 -5.22
CA THR A 58 -9.35 -7.94 -5.72
C THR A 58 -8.32 -6.88 -6.11
N GLY A 59 -7.08 -7.05 -5.64
CA GLY A 59 -5.94 -6.22 -6.02
C GLY A 59 -4.95 -7.00 -6.89
N LYS A 60 -4.63 -6.46 -8.07
CA LYS A 60 -3.59 -7.04 -8.93
C LYS A 60 -2.21 -6.66 -8.41
N VAL A 61 -1.30 -7.64 -8.35
CA VAL A 61 0.08 -7.46 -7.89
C VAL A 61 1.07 -8.08 -8.88
N SER A 62 2.35 -7.73 -8.75
CA SER A 62 3.43 -8.42 -9.47
C SER A 62 3.63 -9.83 -8.91
N LYS A 63 4.27 -10.69 -9.70
CA LYS A 63 4.63 -12.05 -9.26
C LYS A 63 5.49 -12.04 -7.99
N GLU A 64 6.44 -11.11 -7.91
CA GLU A 64 7.35 -10.98 -6.76
C GLU A 64 6.60 -10.63 -5.47
N ILE A 65 5.62 -9.72 -5.55
CA ILE A 65 4.75 -9.40 -4.42
C ILE A 65 3.84 -10.59 -4.11
N TYR A 66 3.26 -11.23 -5.12
CA TYR A 66 2.46 -12.42 -4.90
C TYR A 66 3.21 -13.53 -4.17
N ASP A 67 4.45 -13.83 -4.57
CA ASP A 67 5.25 -14.90 -3.98
C ASP A 67 5.78 -14.55 -2.57
N SER A 68 5.92 -13.26 -2.25
CA SER A 68 6.46 -12.80 -0.96
C SER A 68 5.43 -12.74 0.17
N TYR A 69 4.13 -12.77 -0.13
CA TYR A 69 3.06 -12.75 0.87
C TYR A 69 2.26 -14.05 0.91
N LYS A 70 1.77 -14.38 2.10
CA LYS A 70 0.89 -15.54 2.36
C LYS A 70 -0.53 -15.12 2.65
N ILE A 71 -1.46 -16.05 2.48
CA ILE A 71 -2.84 -15.90 2.94
C ILE A 71 -2.84 -15.70 4.46
N GLY A 72 -3.61 -14.74 4.94
CA GLY A 72 -3.66 -14.28 6.34
C GLY A 72 -2.63 -13.20 6.69
N GLU A 73 -1.68 -12.88 5.80
CA GLU A 73 -0.74 -11.79 6.03
C GLU A 73 -1.34 -10.42 5.68
N LYS A 74 -0.80 -9.40 6.34
CA LYS A 74 -1.17 -8.00 6.14
C LYS A 74 -0.35 -7.42 4.98
N TYR A 75 -1.05 -6.89 3.97
CA TYR A 75 -0.47 -6.16 2.85
C TYR A 75 -0.76 -4.66 2.99
N CYS A 76 0.27 -3.83 2.92
CA CYS A 76 0.15 -2.37 3.03
C CYS A 76 0.49 -1.68 1.71
N PHE A 77 -0.24 -0.62 1.37
CA PHE A 77 -0.16 0.09 0.10
C PHE A 77 -0.34 1.61 0.26
#